data_AF-A0A895YMW1-F1
#
_entry.id   AF-A0A895YMW1-F1
#
_cell.length_a   1.000
_cell.length_b   1.000
_cell.length_c   1.000
_cell.angle_alpha   90.00
_cell.angle_beta   90.00
_cell.angle_gamma   90.00
#
_symmetry.space_group_name_H-M   'P 1'
#
loop_
_entity.id
_entity.type
_entity.pdbx_description
1 polymer ?
#
loop_
_entity_poly.entity_id
_entity_poly.type
_entity_poly.pdbx_seq_one_letter_code
_entity_poly.pdbx_strand_id
1 'polypeptide(L)'
;MTEYRASFDADVTFSNGGGLQVQGFRLDLPGPQPASEELAGLFVSHLGLLMVDQVRLSNIEVFAEAHKGSRGGPAATGATASESRRLVDLSHPIEAGMTTYPGLPGPEISRFVSRADSRQRYAEGTEFAIDRITMVGNTGTYVDSPYHRYEGGVDLAGLPLTSLADLPIVVVRLTGSRERGVTAQTLAPYPVSGAAVLLHTGWDRHWRTDTYGSAAPFLTEDGARFLTDAGARLVGIDSVNIDSTDGGERPAHSILLGAGIPVLEHLTNLGELPVHGARLHAVPAPVRDFGTFPVRAYALI
;
A
#
# COMPACT_ATOMS: atom_id res chain seq x y z
N MET A 1 21.76 11.87 -2.34
CA MET A 1 22.72 11.82 -1.21
C MET A 1 23.56 10.57 -1.41
N THR A 2 24.86 10.60 -1.17
CA THR A 2 25.69 9.39 -1.28
C THR A 2 25.33 8.44 -0.15
N GLU A 3 24.92 7.22 -0.48
CA GLU A 3 24.55 6.16 0.46
C GLU A 3 25.74 5.21 0.68
N TYR A 4 25.99 4.81 1.93
CA TYR A 4 27.13 3.99 2.33
C TYR A 4 26.67 2.68 2.94
N ARG A 5 27.33 1.57 2.57
CA ARG A 5 27.05 0.24 3.10
C ARG A 5 28.31 -0.40 3.69
N ALA A 6 28.16 -1.14 4.78
CA ALA A 6 29.17 -2.05 5.28
C ALA A 6 28.88 -3.48 4.84
N SER A 7 29.91 -4.25 4.54
CA SER A 7 29.92 -5.72 4.50
C SER A 7 30.85 -6.21 5.61
N PHE A 8 30.39 -7.15 6.44
CA PHE A 8 31.19 -7.68 7.55
C PHE A 8 30.73 -9.07 7.99
N ASP A 9 31.60 -9.76 8.71
CA ASP A 9 31.27 -10.98 9.44
C ASP A 9 30.99 -10.62 10.91
N ALA A 10 30.10 -11.37 11.57
CA ALA A 10 29.84 -11.14 12.99
C ALA A 10 29.59 -12.44 13.77
N ASP A 11 30.12 -12.46 14.98
CA ASP A 11 29.84 -13.46 16.03
C ASP A 11 29.06 -12.78 17.16
N VAL A 12 27.86 -13.27 17.45
CA VAL A 12 27.00 -12.77 18.53
C VAL A 12 26.82 -13.85 19.59
N THR A 13 27.04 -13.50 20.86
CA THR A 13 26.65 -14.33 22.01
C THR A 13 25.44 -13.72 22.71
N PHE A 14 24.56 -14.57 23.25
CA PHE A 14 23.39 -14.14 24.00
C PHE A 14 23.51 -14.48 25.48
N SER A 15 23.02 -13.58 26.33
CA SER A 15 23.03 -13.72 27.79
C SER A 15 22.16 -14.87 28.32
N ASN A 16 21.25 -15.41 27.50
CA ASN A 16 20.46 -16.62 27.79
C ASN A 16 21.09 -17.92 27.21
N GLY A 17 22.29 -17.83 26.64
CA GLY A 17 22.97 -18.95 26.00
C GLY A 17 22.67 -19.08 24.50
N GLY A 18 23.59 -19.70 23.76
CA GLY A 18 23.57 -19.78 22.29
C GLY A 18 24.30 -18.61 21.61
N GLY A 19 24.33 -18.64 20.28
CA GLY A 19 24.99 -17.60 19.48
C GLY A 19 24.55 -17.58 18.03
N LEU A 20 24.90 -16.51 17.32
CA LEU A 20 24.63 -16.28 15.91
C LEU A 20 25.94 -15.94 15.19
N GLN A 21 26.23 -16.64 14.09
CA GLN A 21 27.32 -16.30 13.19
C GLN A 21 26.75 -15.84 11.85
N VAL A 22 27.28 -14.73 11.32
CA VAL A 22 26.94 -14.23 10.00
C VAL A 22 28.22 -13.97 9.20
N GLN A 23 28.13 -14.19 7.89
CA GLN A 23 29.24 -14.01 6.95
C GLN A 23 28.81 -13.10 5.80
N GLY A 24 29.61 -12.08 5.49
CA GLY A 24 29.35 -11.12 4.42
C GLY A 24 28.05 -10.33 4.59
N PHE A 25 27.64 -10.08 5.84
CA PHE A 25 26.39 -9.39 6.15
C PHE A 25 26.47 -7.93 5.71
N ARG A 26 25.44 -7.45 4.99
CA ARG A 26 25.40 -6.08 4.47
C ARG A 26 24.44 -5.20 5.25
N LEU A 27 24.91 -4.04 5.69
CA LEU A 27 24.14 -3.08 6.50
C LEU A 27 24.35 -1.64 6.03
N ASP A 28 23.27 -0.86 6.03
CA ASP A 28 23.29 0.52 5.56
C ASP A 28 23.78 1.45 6.69
N LEU A 29 24.60 2.45 6.32
CA LEU A 29 25.30 3.31 7.25
C LEU A 29 24.84 4.78 7.16
N PRO A 30 24.94 5.55 8.27
CA PRO A 30 24.68 6.98 8.26
C PRO A 30 25.81 7.78 7.58
N GLY A 31 26.99 7.18 7.44
CA GLY A 31 28.20 7.84 6.95
C GLY A 31 29.32 6.86 6.59
N PRO A 32 30.44 7.37 6.05
CA PRO A 32 31.50 6.57 5.43
C PRO A 32 32.41 5.80 6.39
N GLN A 33 32.42 6.13 7.69
CA GLN A 33 33.33 5.55 8.69
C GLN A 33 32.64 5.41 10.05
N PRO A 34 31.80 4.37 10.24
CA PRO A 34 31.21 4.11 11.55
C PRO A 34 32.29 3.57 12.50
N ALA A 35 32.20 3.94 13.79
CA ALA A 35 32.98 3.24 14.81
C ALA A 35 32.52 1.77 14.92
N SER A 36 33.40 0.84 15.27
CA SER A 36 33.04 -0.60 15.35
C SER A 36 31.89 -0.88 16.33
N GLU A 37 31.80 -0.14 17.44
CA GLU A 37 30.70 -0.23 18.40
C GLU A 37 29.37 0.26 17.82
N GLU A 38 29.41 1.33 17.01
CA GLU A 38 28.24 1.87 16.32
C GLU A 38 27.71 0.87 15.29
N LEU A 39 28.61 0.24 14.50
CA LEU A 39 28.25 -0.80 13.54
C LEU A 39 27.60 -2.02 14.21
N ALA A 40 28.12 -2.43 15.37
CA ALA A 40 27.56 -3.54 16.14
C ALA A 40 26.16 -3.20 16.67
N GLY A 41 25.95 -1.98 17.16
CA GLY A 41 24.63 -1.50 17.60
C GLY A 41 23.61 -1.45 16.47
N LEU A 42 24.01 -0.95 15.30
CA LEU A 42 23.17 -0.93 14.10
C LEU A 42 22.80 -2.35 13.66
N PHE A 43 23.75 -3.29 13.69
CA PHE A 43 23.52 -4.69 13.32
C PHE A 43 22.49 -5.37 14.24
N VAL A 44 22.63 -5.19 15.56
CA VAL A 44 21.70 -5.73 16.56
C VAL A 44 20.30 -5.17 16.37
N SER A 45 20.19 -3.84 16.18
CA SER A 45 18.92 -3.15 15.93
C SER A 45 18.25 -3.65 14.64
N HIS A 46 19.03 -3.77 13.56
CA HIS A 46 18.54 -4.19 12.25
C HIS A 46 17.89 -5.57 12.28
N LEU A 47 18.56 -6.54 12.93
CA LEU A 47 18.07 -7.89 13.10
C LEU A 47 17.04 -8.04 14.23
N GLY A 48 16.82 -7.00 15.04
CA GLY A 48 15.92 -7.05 16.20
C GLY A 48 16.36 -8.07 17.24
N LEU A 49 17.67 -8.24 17.43
CA LEU A 49 18.21 -9.21 18.37
C LEU A 49 18.00 -8.73 19.81
N LEU A 50 17.51 -9.62 20.66
CA LEU A 50 17.31 -9.37 22.10
C LEU A 50 18.33 -10.17 22.91
N MET A 51 18.59 -9.73 24.14
CA MET A 51 19.47 -10.43 25.09
C MET A 51 20.93 -10.60 24.62
N VAL A 52 21.40 -9.77 23.69
CA VAL A 52 22.78 -9.78 23.19
C VAL A 52 23.76 -9.46 24.32
N ASP A 53 24.76 -10.31 24.50
CA ASP A 53 25.82 -10.17 25.49
C ASP A 53 27.08 -9.56 24.85
N GLN A 54 27.58 -10.18 23.76
CA GLN A 54 28.73 -9.68 23.02
C GLN A 54 28.49 -9.77 21.50
N VAL A 55 28.95 -8.74 20.78
CA VAL A 55 29.07 -8.76 19.31
C VAL A 55 30.55 -8.57 18.96
N ARG A 56 31.10 -9.46 18.14
CA ARG A 56 32.44 -9.32 17.56
C ARG A 56 32.31 -9.20 16.07
N LEU A 57 32.79 -8.09 15.51
CA LEU A 57 32.80 -7.85 14.08
C LEU A 57 34.18 -8.16 13.50
N SER A 58 34.22 -8.75 12.31
CA SER A 58 35.45 -8.95 11.55
C SER A 58 35.20 -8.74 10.05
N ASN A 59 36.27 -8.65 9.26
CA ASN A 59 36.20 -8.47 7.81
C ASN A 59 35.32 -7.28 7.35
N ILE A 60 35.43 -6.15 8.05
CA ILE A 60 34.60 -4.96 7.80
C ILE A 60 35.12 -4.21 6.56
N GLU A 61 34.28 -4.10 5.55
CA GLU A 61 34.50 -3.28 4.36
C GLU A 61 33.36 -2.28 4.18
N VAL A 62 33.68 -1.00 3.98
CA VAL A 62 32.69 0.06 3.71
C VAL A 62 32.84 0.55 2.29
N PHE A 63 31.74 0.63 1.56
CA PHE A 63 31.71 1.07 0.17
C PHE A 63 30.47 1.94 -0.12
N ALA A 64 30.59 2.82 -1.10
CA ALA A 64 29.50 3.65 -1.59
C ALA A 64 28.69 2.89 -2.64
N GLU A 65 27.42 2.64 -2.38
CA GLU A 65 26.49 1.93 -3.26
C GLU A 65 25.09 2.55 -3.07
N ALA A 66 24.38 2.85 -4.16
CA ALA A 66 22.98 3.29 -4.05
C ALA A 66 22.11 2.11 -3.60
N HIS A 67 21.38 2.25 -2.49
CA HIS A 67 20.65 1.14 -1.87
C HIS A 67 19.34 1.56 -1.21
N LYS A 68 18.34 0.66 -1.17
CA LYS A 68 16.95 1.00 -0.78
C LYS A 68 16.66 1.13 0.72
N GLY A 69 17.68 1.30 1.57
CA GLY A 69 17.51 1.42 3.02
C GLY A 69 17.32 0.05 3.70
N SER A 70 17.86 -0.09 4.92
CA SER A 70 17.82 -1.30 5.72
C SER A 70 16.97 -1.05 6.97
N ARG A 71 16.26 -2.10 7.45
CA ARG A 71 15.38 -2.02 8.63
C ARG A 71 16.15 -1.46 9.83
N GLY A 72 15.64 -0.41 10.49
CA GLY A 72 16.25 0.13 11.73
C GLY A 72 17.59 0.86 11.58
N GLY A 73 18.02 1.23 10.37
CA GLY A 73 19.19 2.07 10.16
C GLY A 73 19.02 3.51 10.68
N PRO A 74 20.09 4.31 10.78
CA PRO A 74 20.09 5.64 11.43
C PRO A 74 19.21 6.69 10.74
N ALA A 75 18.68 6.41 9.56
CA ALA A 75 17.54 7.16 9.00
C ALA A 75 16.27 7.09 9.89
N ALA A 76 16.23 6.19 10.88
CA ALA A 76 15.08 5.95 11.77
C ALA A 76 15.19 6.65 13.14
N THR A 77 16.30 7.30 13.50
CA THR A 77 16.44 7.91 14.84
C THR A 77 17.10 9.28 14.78
N GLY A 78 16.30 10.31 14.52
CA GLY A 78 16.76 11.70 14.67
C GLY A 78 15.90 12.74 13.97
N ALA A 79 14.72 13.05 14.51
CA ALA A 79 14.06 14.32 14.22
C ALA A 79 13.02 14.67 15.31
N THR A 80 13.44 15.40 16.34
CA THR A 80 12.55 16.38 16.99
C THR A 80 12.58 17.64 16.15
N ALA A 81 11.88 17.60 15.04
CA ALA A 81 11.41 18.75 14.28
C ALA A 81 9.92 18.53 14.09
N SER A 82 9.13 19.60 13.97
CA SER A 82 7.75 19.50 13.49
C SER A 82 7.78 18.79 12.13
N GLU A 83 7.66 17.46 12.10
CA GLU A 83 7.66 16.68 10.88
C GLU A 83 6.50 17.18 10.03
N SER A 84 6.82 17.80 8.89
CA SER A 84 5.82 18.14 7.90
C SER A 84 5.27 16.83 7.37
N ARG A 85 4.21 16.34 8.03
CA ARG A 85 3.38 15.23 7.59
C ARG A 85 3.16 15.33 6.08
N ARG A 86 3.70 14.37 5.33
CA ARG A 86 3.56 14.34 3.87
C ARG A 86 2.32 13.54 3.53
N LEU A 87 1.47 14.10 2.70
CA LEU A 87 0.35 13.39 2.10
C LEU A 87 0.76 12.87 0.73
N VAL A 88 0.59 11.58 0.50
CA VAL A 88 0.77 10.95 -0.81
C VAL A 88 -0.60 10.55 -1.33
N ASP A 89 -0.98 11.10 -2.48
CA ASP A 89 -2.22 10.73 -3.17
C ASP A 89 -2.03 9.37 -3.85
N LEU A 90 -2.87 8.41 -3.52
CA LEU A 90 -2.81 7.04 -4.01
C LEU A 90 -3.89 6.74 -5.06
N SER A 91 -4.54 7.79 -5.57
CA SER A 91 -5.72 7.67 -6.43
C SER A 91 -5.49 8.16 -7.85
N HIS A 92 -6.05 7.44 -8.82
CA HIS A 92 -6.13 7.92 -10.20
C HIS A 92 -7.24 8.97 -10.37
N PRO A 93 -6.99 10.09 -11.08
CA PRO A 93 -8.03 11.07 -11.40
C PRO A 93 -9.18 10.48 -12.23
N ILE A 94 -10.40 10.88 -11.90
CA ILE A 94 -11.62 10.53 -12.65
C ILE A 94 -11.88 11.57 -13.74
N GLU A 95 -11.97 11.12 -14.98
CA GLU A 95 -12.21 11.95 -16.16
C GLU A 95 -13.37 11.41 -17.00
N ALA A 96 -14.03 12.31 -17.74
CA ALA A 96 -15.11 11.93 -18.64
C ALA A 96 -14.60 10.94 -19.71
N GLY A 97 -15.32 9.85 -19.90
CA GLY A 97 -15.01 8.81 -20.89
C GLY A 97 -13.76 7.98 -20.60
N MET A 98 -13.12 8.14 -19.43
CA MET A 98 -11.94 7.33 -19.12
C MET A 98 -12.29 5.85 -18.97
N THR A 99 -11.37 4.99 -19.39
CA THR A 99 -11.45 3.55 -19.14
C THR A 99 -10.77 3.22 -17.82
N THR A 100 -11.52 2.68 -16.86
CA THR A 100 -10.97 2.08 -15.62
C THR A 100 -10.70 0.60 -15.81
N TYR A 101 -11.76 -0.13 -16.17
CA TYR A 101 -11.74 -1.57 -16.39
C TYR A 101 -12.25 -1.83 -17.82
N PRO A 102 -11.52 -2.59 -18.66
CA PRO A 102 -11.97 -2.90 -20.02
C PRO A 102 -13.37 -3.52 -20.04
N GLY A 103 -14.29 -2.91 -20.79
CA GLY A 103 -15.67 -3.37 -20.94
C GLY A 103 -16.69 -2.68 -20.02
N LEU A 104 -16.25 -1.90 -19.02
CA LEU A 104 -17.16 -1.04 -18.25
C LEU A 104 -17.36 0.32 -18.94
N PRO A 105 -18.55 0.94 -18.83
CA PRO A 105 -18.77 2.28 -19.36
C PRO A 105 -17.94 3.31 -18.58
N GLY A 106 -17.31 4.23 -19.30
CA GLY A 106 -16.59 5.34 -18.70
C GLY A 106 -17.53 6.38 -18.07
N PRO A 107 -17.04 7.27 -17.19
CA PRO A 107 -17.85 8.31 -16.56
C PRO A 107 -18.42 9.30 -17.58
N GLU A 108 -19.69 9.61 -17.48
CA GLU A 108 -20.32 10.70 -18.21
C GLU A 108 -20.40 11.93 -17.31
N ILE A 109 -19.66 12.99 -17.63
CA ILE A 109 -19.63 14.23 -16.85
C ILE A 109 -20.25 15.34 -17.70
N SER A 110 -21.28 15.98 -17.16
CA SER A 110 -22.04 17.04 -17.84
C SER A 110 -22.39 18.17 -16.90
N ARG A 111 -22.63 19.38 -17.44
CA ARG A 111 -23.17 20.47 -16.63
C ARG A 111 -24.66 20.28 -16.41
N PHE A 112 -25.09 20.31 -15.15
CA PHE A 112 -26.50 20.40 -14.80
C PHE A 112 -26.97 21.87 -14.77
N VAL A 113 -26.14 22.74 -14.21
CA VAL A 113 -26.30 24.21 -14.25
C VAL A 113 -24.99 24.82 -14.71
N SER A 114 -25.00 25.60 -15.78
CA SER A 114 -23.81 26.35 -16.20
C SER A 114 -23.69 27.67 -15.43
N ARG A 115 -22.49 28.25 -15.42
CA ARG A 115 -22.26 29.60 -14.86
C ARG A 115 -23.15 30.65 -15.53
N ALA A 116 -23.36 30.55 -16.84
CA ALA A 116 -24.26 31.44 -17.57
C ALA A 116 -25.71 31.29 -17.09
N ASP A 117 -26.19 30.06 -16.89
CA ASP A 117 -27.54 29.78 -16.40
C ASP A 117 -27.73 30.24 -14.95
N SER A 118 -26.68 30.14 -14.12
CA SER A 118 -26.71 30.65 -12.75
C SER A 118 -26.75 32.19 -12.73
N ARG A 119 -25.94 32.86 -13.57
CA ARG A 119 -25.90 34.32 -13.63
C ARG A 119 -27.25 34.95 -13.98
N GLN A 120 -28.07 34.25 -14.76
CA GLN A 120 -29.43 34.70 -15.09
C GLN A 120 -30.43 34.57 -13.94
N ARG A 121 -30.13 33.73 -12.92
CA ARG A 121 -31.03 33.44 -11.79
C ARG A 121 -30.61 34.08 -10.48
N TYR A 122 -29.33 34.43 -10.34
CA TYR A 122 -28.75 34.96 -9.10
C TYR A 122 -28.37 36.44 -9.25
N ALA A 123 -28.11 37.10 -8.13
CA ALA A 123 -27.75 38.51 -8.08
C ALA A 123 -26.47 38.80 -8.88
N GLU A 124 -26.30 40.05 -9.31
CA GLU A 124 -25.11 40.52 -10.00
C GLU A 124 -23.84 40.13 -9.23
N GLY A 125 -22.83 39.63 -9.95
CA GLY A 125 -21.59 39.12 -9.36
C GLY A 125 -21.66 37.70 -8.79
N THR A 126 -22.83 37.03 -8.82
CA THR A 126 -22.99 35.65 -8.33
C THR A 126 -23.14 34.66 -9.49
N GLU A 127 -22.17 33.77 -9.66
CA GLU A 127 -22.25 32.67 -10.62
C GLU A 127 -21.54 31.41 -10.12
N PHE A 128 -22.07 30.24 -10.48
CA PHE A 128 -21.51 28.94 -10.14
C PHE A 128 -21.97 27.88 -11.13
N ALA A 129 -21.33 26.72 -11.09
CA ALA A 129 -21.77 25.55 -11.86
C ALA A 129 -22.21 24.45 -10.89
N ILE A 130 -23.19 23.66 -11.33
CA ILE A 130 -23.52 22.37 -10.73
C ILE A 130 -23.30 21.35 -11.82
N ASP A 131 -22.38 20.42 -11.60
CA ASP A 131 -22.08 19.36 -12.54
C ASP A 131 -22.78 18.06 -12.11
N ARG A 132 -23.01 17.18 -13.08
CA ARG A 132 -23.59 15.85 -12.90
C ARG A 132 -22.60 14.83 -13.44
N ILE A 133 -22.41 13.76 -12.68
CA ILE A 133 -21.66 12.58 -13.09
C ILE A 133 -22.57 11.35 -13.08
N THR A 134 -22.55 10.59 -14.17
CA THR A 134 -23.12 9.24 -14.25
C THR A 134 -21.95 8.28 -14.45
N MET A 135 -21.77 7.31 -13.55
CA MET A 135 -20.66 6.36 -13.63
C MET A 135 -20.99 5.06 -12.89
N VAL A 136 -20.29 3.98 -13.24
CA VAL A 136 -20.29 2.75 -12.43
C VAL A 136 -19.43 2.93 -11.18
N GLY A 137 -19.76 2.21 -10.11
CA GLY A 137 -19.03 2.28 -8.84
C GLY A 137 -17.54 1.92 -8.95
N ASN A 138 -17.23 0.92 -9.79
CA ASN A 138 -15.87 0.48 -10.12
C ASN A 138 -15.17 1.43 -11.11
N THR A 139 -15.01 2.71 -10.72
CA THR A 139 -14.37 3.76 -11.52
C THR A 139 -13.16 4.33 -10.77
N GLY A 140 -12.02 4.46 -11.45
CA GLY A 140 -10.78 4.96 -10.86
C GLY A 140 -10.31 4.08 -9.71
N THR A 141 -9.75 4.69 -8.67
CA THR A 141 -9.41 4.03 -7.40
C THR A 141 -10.66 3.96 -6.52
N TYR A 142 -11.06 2.76 -6.09
CA TYR A 142 -12.32 2.54 -5.38
C TYR A 142 -12.18 1.52 -4.26
N VAL A 143 -13.16 1.53 -3.35
CA VAL A 143 -13.28 0.51 -2.30
C VAL A 143 -14.48 -0.39 -2.61
N ASP A 144 -14.27 -1.70 -2.51
CA ASP A 144 -15.35 -2.69 -2.44
C ASP A 144 -15.69 -3.02 -0.98
N SER A 145 -16.97 -2.95 -0.68
CA SER A 145 -17.58 -3.41 0.57
C SER A 145 -18.09 -4.85 0.42
N PRO A 146 -18.40 -5.56 1.53
CA PRO A 146 -19.01 -6.88 1.46
C PRO A 146 -20.25 -6.98 0.56
N TYR A 147 -21.05 -5.91 0.48
CA TYR A 147 -22.21 -5.82 -0.40
C TYR A 147 -21.89 -5.99 -1.89
N HIS A 148 -20.66 -5.65 -2.33
CA HIS A 148 -20.22 -5.87 -3.71
C HIS A 148 -20.34 -7.35 -4.13
N ARG A 149 -20.05 -8.26 -3.20
CA ARG A 149 -20.04 -9.71 -3.48
C ARG A 149 -21.26 -10.43 -2.93
N TYR A 150 -21.82 -9.95 -1.83
CA TYR A 150 -22.90 -10.62 -1.09
C TYR A 150 -24.06 -9.67 -0.90
N GLU A 151 -25.24 -10.01 -1.43
CA GLU A 151 -26.46 -9.17 -1.37
C GLU A 151 -26.83 -8.75 0.07
N GLY A 152 -26.61 -9.62 1.06
CA GLY A 152 -26.83 -9.30 2.48
C GLY A 152 -25.60 -8.72 3.21
N GLY A 153 -24.54 -8.39 2.47
CA GLY A 153 -23.30 -7.83 3.01
C GLY A 153 -23.45 -6.38 3.43
N VAL A 154 -22.52 -5.91 4.27
CA VAL A 154 -22.44 -4.49 4.66
C VAL A 154 -22.11 -3.64 3.44
N ASP A 155 -22.90 -2.60 3.20
CA ASP A 155 -22.70 -1.62 2.12
C ASP A 155 -21.69 -0.53 2.52
N LEU A 156 -21.39 0.38 1.60
CA LEU A 156 -20.44 1.47 1.86
C LEU A 156 -20.88 2.41 3.00
N ALA A 157 -22.18 2.60 3.20
CA ALA A 157 -22.71 3.44 4.28
C ALA A 157 -22.58 2.76 5.66
N GLY A 158 -22.56 1.42 5.70
CA GLY A 158 -22.43 0.61 6.91
C GLY A 158 -20.99 0.25 7.29
N LEU A 159 -20.01 0.46 6.41
CA LEU A 159 -18.61 0.16 6.72
C LEU A 159 -18.12 1.03 7.91
N PRO A 160 -17.52 0.42 8.95
CA PRO A 160 -16.99 1.19 10.07
C PRO A 160 -15.76 1.98 9.64
N LEU A 161 -15.64 3.24 10.07
CA LEU A 161 -14.46 4.07 9.74
C LEU A 161 -13.14 3.42 10.18
N THR A 162 -13.16 2.60 11.24
CA THR A 162 -12.00 1.85 11.72
C THR A 162 -11.48 0.78 10.74
N SER A 163 -12.21 0.47 9.67
CA SER A 163 -11.74 -0.41 8.58
C SER A 163 -11.30 0.37 7.33
N LEU A 164 -11.30 1.70 7.35
CA LEU A 164 -11.07 2.55 6.16
C LEU A 164 -10.17 3.76 6.41
N ALA A 165 -10.12 4.26 7.64
CA ALA A 165 -9.40 5.46 8.01
C ALA A 165 -8.36 5.18 9.07
N ASP A 166 -7.26 5.93 9.00
CA ASP A 166 -6.21 5.92 10.01
C ASP A 166 -5.63 4.51 10.24
N LEU A 167 -5.53 3.71 9.17
CA LEU A 167 -5.01 2.34 9.25
C LEU A 167 -3.49 2.33 9.13
N PRO A 168 -2.74 1.58 9.96
CA PRO A 168 -1.32 1.38 9.72
C PRO A 168 -1.13 0.66 8.38
N ILE A 169 -0.23 1.18 7.54
CA ILE A 169 0.08 0.59 6.24
C ILE A 169 1.20 -0.44 6.37
N VAL A 170 1.02 -1.57 5.68
CA VAL A 170 2.09 -2.50 5.35
C VAL A 170 2.15 -2.60 3.83
N VAL A 171 3.24 -2.12 3.23
CA VAL A 171 3.42 -2.20 1.77
C VAL A 171 4.24 -3.44 1.40
N VAL A 172 3.61 -4.37 0.70
CA VAL A 172 4.23 -5.59 0.20
C VAL A 172 4.91 -5.27 -1.14
N ARG A 173 6.25 -5.37 -1.20
CA ARG A 173 7.02 -5.01 -2.40
C ARG A 173 7.12 -6.18 -3.37
N LEU A 174 6.47 -6.02 -4.53
CA LEU A 174 6.36 -7.06 -5.56
C LEU A 174 6.91 -6.59 -6.93
N THR A 175 7.35 -5.34 -7.03
CA THR A 175 7.98 -4.79 -8.23
C THR A 175 9.18 -5.64 -8.66
N GLY A 176 9.16 -6.14 -9.90
CA GLY A 176 10.19 -7.02 -10.43
C GLY A 176 9.98 -8.51 -10.16
N SER A 177 8.88 -8.91 -9.50
CA SER A 177 8.46 -10.31 -9.41
C SER A 177 8.25 -10.89 -10.82
N ARG A 178 8.69 -12.14 -11.01
CA ARG A 178 8.40 -12.92 -12.22
C ARG A 178 7.05 -13.65 -12.14
N GLU A 179 6.57 -13.87 -10.93
CA GLU A 179 5.27 -14.48 -10.64
C GLU A 179 4.21 -13.39 -10.52
N ARG A 180 3.05 -13.59 -11.18
CA ARG A 180 1.88 -12.71 -11.06
C ARG A 180 1.14 -12.90 -9.73
N GLY A 181 1.07 -14.14 -9.26
CA GLY A 181 0.28 -14.51 -8.09
C GLY A 181 1.01 -14.17 -6.79
N VAL A 182 0.36 -13.38 -5.93
CA VAL A 182 0.84 -13.06 -4.58
C VAL A 182 0.34 -14.13 -3.63
N THR A 183 1.24 -14.99 -3.17
CA THR A 183 0.92 -16.17 -2.35
C THR A 183 1.03 -15.91 -0.85
N ALA A 184 0.53 -16.85 -0.04
CA ALA A 184 0.74 -16.83 1.40
C ALA A 184 2.23 -16.78 1.77
N GLN A 185 3.09 -17.48 1.03
CA GLN A 185 4.54 -17.49 1.25
C GLN A 185 5.16 -16.10 1.03
N THR A 186 4.69 -15.37 0.01
CA THR A 186 5.14 -13.99 -0.25
C THR A 186 4.75 -13.04 0.87
N LEU A 187 3.62 -13.29 1.53
CA LEU A 187 3.04 -12.44 2.57
C LEU A 187 3.54 -12.78 3.98
N ALA A 188 3.96 -14.02 4.22
CA ALA A 188 4.39 -14.53 5.53
C ALA A 188 5.42 -13.65 6.29
N PRO A 189 6.39 -12.97 5.63
CA PRO A 189 7.35 -12.13 6.33
C PRO A 189 6.78 -10.80 6.87
N TYR A 190 5.57 -10.40 6.48
CA TYR A 190 5.02 -9.09 6.77
C TYR A 190 4.08 -9.09 8.00
N PRO A 191 4.16 -8.09 8.90
CA PRO A 191 3.26 -7.96 10.05
C PRO A 191 1.91 -7.38 9.64
N VAL A 192 1.02 -8.21 9.09
CA VAL A 192 -0.24 -7.76 8.47
C VAL A 192 -1.40 -7.51 9.45
N SER A 193 -1.29 -7.98 10.69
CA SER A 193 -2.38 -7.91 11.67
C SER A 193 -2.77 -6.47 11.99
N GLY A 194 -4.06 -6.14 11.87
CA GLY A 194 -4.57 -4.80 12.14
C GLY A 194 -4.27 -3.77 11.05
N ALA A 195 -3.57 -4.14 9.97
CA ALA A 195 -3.04 -3.22 8.96
C ALA A 195 -3.87 -3.18 7.67
N ALA A 196 -3.70 -2.07 6.94
CA ALA A 196 -3.99 -2.03 5.51
C ALA A 196 -2.79 -2.62 4.76
N VAL A 197 -3.00 -3.76 4.10
CA VAL A 197 -1.96 -4.47 3.34
C VAL A 197 -2.04 -4.02 1.88
N LEU A 198 -1.05 -3.26 1.43
CA LEU A 198 -1.01 -2.71 0.08
C LEU A 198 -0.02 -3.49 -0.78
N LEU A 199 -0.51 -4.17 -1.80
CA LEU A 199 0.27 -4.97 -2.74
C LEU A 199 0.84 -4.04 -3.80
N HIS A 200 2.12 -3.68 -3.68
CA HIS A 200 2.83 -2.81 -4.62
C HIS A 200 3.51 -3.64 -5.71
N THR A 201 2.80 -3.82 -6.81
CA THR A 201 3.23 -4.59 -7.98
C THR A 201 3.87 -3.72 -9.05
N GLY A 202 3.65 -2.40 -8.98
CA GLY A 202 4.04 -1.39 -9.94
C GLY A 202 3.22 -1.45 -11.24
N TRP A 203 2.06 -2.10 -11.22
CA TRP A 203 1.20 -2.29 -12.39
C TRP A 203 0.47 -1.00 -12.80
N ASP A 204 0.33 -0.06 -11.88
CA ASP A 204 -0.18 1.30 -12.09
C ASP A 204 0.54 2.05 -13.22
N ARG A 205 1.80 1.73 -13.51
CA ARG A 205 2.53 2.25 -14.69
C ARG A 205 1.82 2.01 -16.02
N HIS A 206 0.94 1.01 -16.09
CA HIS A 206 0.17 0.66 -17.28
C HIS A 206 -1.22 1.29 -17.31
N TRP A 207 -1.60 2.06 -16.29
CA TRP A 207 -2.91 2.71 -16.20
C TRP A 207 -3.29 3.41 -17.52
N ARG A 208 -4.56 3.23 -17.96
CA ARG A 208 -5.10 3.72 -19.23
C ARG A 208 -4.40 3.20 -20.50
N THR A 209 -3.72 2.07 -20.41
CA THR A 209 -3.24 1.33 -21.59
C THR A 209 -3.94 -0.02 -21.71
N ASP A 210 -3.97 -0.61 -22.91
CA ASP A 210 -4.53 -1.95 -23.12
C ASP A 210 -3.83 -3.02 -22.27
N THR A 211 -2.55 -2.80 -21.93
CA THR A 211 -1.78 -3.70 -21.06
C THR A 211 -2.34 -3.73 -19.64
N TYR A 212 -2.99 -2.67 -19.16
CA TYR A 212 -3.50 -2.62 -17.79
C TYR A 212 -4.43 -3.79 -17.45
N GLY A 213 -5.31 -4.16 -18.38
CA GLY A 213 -6.31 -5.21 -18.20
C GLY A 213 -5.86 -6.62 -18.56
N SER A 214 -4.59 -6.84 -18.90
CA SER A 214 -4.09 -8.14 -19.38
C SER A 214 -2.86 -8.57 -18.59
N ALA A 215 -2.79 -9.84 -18.19
CA ALA A 215 -1.62 -10.40 -17.50
C ALA A 215 -1.22 -9.63 -16.21
N ALA A 216 -2.16 -8.96 -15.54
CA ALA A 216 -1.91 -8.22 -14.31
C ALA A 216 -1.61 -9.11 -13.08
N PRO A 217 -0.74 -8.69 -12.15
CA PRO A 217 -0.57 -9.36 -10.85
C PRO A 217 -1.86 -9.35 -10.03
N PHE A 218 -2.03 -10.38 -9.20
CA PHE A 218 -3.24 -10.63 -8.42
C PHE A 218 -2.92 -11.36 -7.10
N LEU A 219 -3.83 -11.34 -6.15
CA LEU A 219 -3.77 -12.10 -4.90
C LEU A 219 -4.31 -13.52 -5.12
N THR A 220 -3.53 -14.54 -4.79
CA THR A 220 -3.98 -15.93 -4.90
C THR A 220 -4.95 -16.30 -3.78
N GLU A 221 -5.67 -17.40 -3.94
CA GLU A 221 -6.60 -17.91 -2.93
C GLU A 221 -5.93 -18.13 -1.56
N ASP A 222 -4.77 -18.80 -1.54
CA ASP A 222 -3.99 -19.02 -0.32
C ASP A 222 -3.48 -17.71 0.30
N GLY A 223 -3.12 -16.73 -0.52
CA GLY A 223 -2.75 -15.38 -0.07
C GLY A 223 -3.92 -14.66 0.60
N ALA A 224 -5.12 -14.73 0.01
CA ALA A 224 -6.34 -14.13 0.60
C ALA A 224 -6.73 -14.80 1.93
N ARG A 225 -6.62 -16.13 2.03
CA ARG A 225 -6.83 -16.86 3.28
C ARG A 225 -5.82 -16.43 4.34
N PHE A 226 -4.54 -16.36 3.99
CA PHE A 226 -3.49 -15.89 4.91
C PHE A 226 -3.78 -14.49 5.47
N LEU A 227 -4.13 -13.52 4.61
CA LEU A 227 -4.44 -12.15 5.07
C LEU A 227 -5.65 -12.10 5.99
N THR A 228 -6.66 -12.91 5.70
CA THR A 228 -7.86 -13.05 6.53
C THR A 228 -7.50 -13.62 7.90
N ASP A 229 -6.83 -14.77 7.92
CA ASP A 229 -6.47 -15.49 9.14
C ASP A 229 -5.48 -14.69 10.01
N ALA A 230 -4.58 -13.93 9.38
CA ALA A 230 -3.63 -13.05 10.07
C ALA A 230 -4.23 -11.71 10.53
N GLY A 231 -5.49 -11.43 10.19
CA GLY A 231 -6.24 -10.28 10.68
C GLY A 231 -5.93 -8.95 9.99
N ALA A 232 -5.68 -8.97 8.68
CA ALA A 232 -5.63 -7.75 7.87
C ALA A 232 -6.97 -6.97 7.99
N ARG A 233 -6.90 -5.64 7.95
CA ARG A 233 -8.09 -4.76 8.08
C ARG A 233 -8.63 -4.27 6.76
N LEU A 234 -7.75 -4.13 5.77
CA LEU A 234 -8.04 -3.74 4.41
C LEU A 234 -6.95 -4.33 3.52
N VAL A 235 -7.30 -4.75 2.32
CA VAL A 235 -6.31 -5.22 1.32
C VAL A 235 -6.44 -4.36 0.08
N GLY A 236 -5.32 -3.78 -0.36
CA GLY A 236 -5.27 -2.96 -1.55
C GLY A 236 -4.26 -3.46 -2.57
N ILE A 237 -4.48 -3.14 -3.85
CA ILE A 237 -3.59 -3.50 -4.96
C ILE A 237 -3.52 -2.38 -6.00
N ASP A 238 -2.36 -2.21 -6.61
CA ASP A 238 -2.11 -1.24 -7.70
C ASP A 238 -2.32 -1.83 -9.10
N SER A 239 -3.11 -2.90 -9.22
CA SER A 239 -3.42 -3.58 -10.47
C SER A 239 -4.92 -3.50 -10.80
N VAL A 240 -5.30 -4.06 -11.95
CA VAL A 240 -6.68 -3.98 -12.49
C VAL A 240 -7.73 -4.69 -11.61
N ASN A 241 -7.31 -5.68 -10.83
CA ASN A 241 -8.20 -6.44 -9.96
C ASN A 241 -7.37 -7.21 -8.92
N ILE A 242 -7.92 -7.38 -7.71
CA ILE A 242 -7.30 -8.20 -6.66
C ILE A 242 -7.31 -9.68 -7.04
N ASP A 243 -8.26 -10.12 -7.87
CA ASP A 243 -8.32 -11.48 -8.41
C ASP A 243 -7.66 -11.59 -9.79
N SER A 244 -7.29 -12.82 -10.13
CA SER A 244 -6.94 -13.14 -11.51
C SER A 244 -8.11 -12.79 -12.43
N THR A 245 -7.79 -12.13 -13.54
CA THR A 245 -8.73 -11.91 -14.65
C THR A 245 -8.96 -13.18 -15.48
N ASP A 246 -8.25 -14.27 -15.17
CA ASP A 246 -8.36 -15.56 -15.83
C ASP A 246 -9.37 -16.46 -15.09
N GLY A 247 -10.12 -17.30 -15.81
CA GLY A 247 -10.97 -18.36 -15.23
C GLY A 247 -12.25 -17.90 -14.52
N GLY A 248 -12.33 -16.66 -14.03
CA GLY A 248 -13.56 -16.03 -13.51
C GLY A 248 -14.00 -16.43 -12.10
N GLU A 249 -13.18 -17.20 -11.35
CA GLU A 249 -13.56 -17.76 -10.04
C GLU A 249 -13.57 -16.73 -8.88
N ARG A 250 -12.81 -15.64 -9.01
CA ARG A 250 -12.71 -14.52 -8.05
C ARG A 250 -12.60 -14.93 -6.55
N PRO A 251 -11.64 -15.81 -6.19
CA PRO A 251 -11.49 -16.28 -4.81
C PRO A 251 -11.11 -15.19 -3.80
N ALA A 252 -10.24 -14.23 -4.16
CA ALA A 252 -9.78 -13.18 -3.26
C ALA A 252 -10.91 -12.25 -2.84
N HIS A 253 -11.75 -11.78 -3.77
CA HIS A 253 -12.97 -11.04 -3.42
C HIS A 253 -13.85 -11.85 -2.47
N SER A 254 -14.11 -13.12 -2.80
CA SER A 254 -15.00 -13.96 -2.01
C SER A 254 -14.49 -14.14 -0.57
N ILE A 255 -13.20 -14.42 -0.41
CA ILE A 255 -12.59 -14.67 0.91
C ILE A 255 -12.52 -13.37 1.73
N LEU A 256 -11.99 -12.28 1.16
CA LEU A 256 -11.78 -11.03 1.88
C LEU A 256 -13.11 -10.38 2.27
N LEU A 257 -14.01 -10.21 1.30
CA LEU A 257 -15.31 -9.59 1.53
C LEU A 257 -16.21 -10.47 2.41
N GLY A 258 -16.10 -11.79 2.31
CA GLY A 258 -16.79 -12.73 3.18
C GLY A 258 -16.34 -12.64 4.63
N ALA A 259 -15.09 -12.24 4.87
CA ALA A 259 -14.54 -11.95 6.19
C ALA A 259 -14.78 -10.50 6.65
N GLY A 260 -15.46 -9.67 5.86
CA GLY A 260 -15.71 -8.27 6.16
C GLY A 260 -14.49 -7.36 5.97
N ILE A 261 -13.48 -7.79 5.22
CA ILE A 261 -12.26 -7.03 4.92
C ILE A 261 -12.48 -6.29 3.59
N PRO A 262 -12.54 -4.94 3.57
CA PRO A 262 -12.70 -4.18 2.34
C PRO A 262 -11.52 -4.33 1.39
N VAL A 263 -11.80 -4.26 0.09
CA VAL A 263 -10.79 -4.32 -0.98
C VAL A 263 -10.62 -2.93 -1.59
N LEU A 264 -9.38 -2.52 -1.85
CA LEU A 264 -9.03 -1.22 -2.44
C LEU A 264 -8.24 -1.43 -3.73
N GLU A 265 -8.88 -1.22 -4.88
CA GLU A 265 -8.29 -1.53 -6.19
C GLU A 265 -7.81 -0.28 -6.94
N HIS A 266 -6.96 -0.49 -7.95
CA HIS A 266 -6.40 0.56 -8.80
C HIS A 266 -5.65 1.65 -8.03
N LEU A 267 -4.89 1.25 -7.00
CA LEU A 267 -3.97 2.18 -6.33
C LEU A 267 -2.86 2.64 -7.26
N THR A 268 -2.29 3.81 -6.98
CA THR A 268 -1.07 4.31 -7.62
C THR A 268 -0.11 4.91 -6.60
N ASN A 269 1.11 5.24 -7.02
CA ASN A 269 2.12 5.91 -6.19
C ASN A 269 2.55 5.13 -4.93
N LEU A 270 2.26 3.82 -4.86
CA LEU A 270 2.67 2.98 -3.71
C LEU A 270 4.20 2.94 -3.54
N GLY A 271 4.96 3.22 -4.60
CA GLY A 271 6.41 3.37 -4.57
C GLY A 271 6.91 4.56 -3.74
N GLU A 272 6.08 5.55 -3.45
CA GLU A 272 6.42 6.71 -2.61
C GLU A 272 6.29 6.43 -1.11
N LEU A 273 5.60 5.35 -0.74
CA LEU A 273 5.37 5.00 0.66
C LEU A 273 6.57 4.26 1.24
N PRO A 274 6.86 4.35 2.55
CA PRO A 274 7.72 3.39 3.23
C PRO A 274 7.02 2.02 3.35
N VAL A 275 7.76 0.96 3.66
CA VAL A 275 7.16 -0.38 3.90
C VAL A 275 6.24 -0.37 5.12
N HIS A 276 6.59 0.41 6.15
CA HIS A 276 5.85 0.59 7.40
C HIS A 276 5.88 2.05 7.84
N GLY A 277 5.01 2.43 8.77
CA GLY A 277 5.02 3.74 9.42
C GLY A 277 4.05 4.76 8.82
N ALA A 278 3.58 4.53 7.59
CA ALA A 278 2.54 5.35 6.98
C ALA A 278 1.13 4.95 7.46
N ARG A 279 0.17 5.88 7.33
CA ARG A 279 -1.25 5.66 7.69
C ARG A 279 -2.17 5.89 6.50
N LEU A 280 -3.06 4.94 6.21
CA LEU A 280 -4.00 5.00 5.09
C LEU A 280 -5.31 5.66 5.50
N HIS A 281 -5.83 6.51 4.62
CA HIS A 281 -7.21 6.95 4.62
C HIS A 281 -7.83 6.67 3.25
N ALA A 282 -8.86 5.81 3.22
CA ALA A 282 -9.57 5.39 2.01
C ALA A 282 -11.08 5.28 2.31
N VAL A 283 -11.68 6.37 2.76
CA VAL A 283 -13.12 6.42 3.08
C VAL A 283 -13.93 6.86 1.85
N PRO A 284 -14.78 5.99 1.26
CA PRO A 284 -15.67 6.37 0.16
C PRO A 284 -16.87 7.19 0.68
N ALA A 285 -17.63 7.80 -0.23
CA ALA A 285 -18.90 8.40 0.15
C ALA A 285 -19.86 7.32 0.69
N PRO A 286 -20.64 7.60 1.76
CA PRO A 286 -21.51 6.62 2.41
C PRO A 286 -22.82 6.44 1.61
N VAL A 287 -22.73 5.83 0.43
CA VAL A 287 -23.88 5.55 -0.43
C VAL A 287 -24.56 4.26 0.05
N ARG A 288 -25.88 4.32 0.30
CA ARG A 288 -26.68 3.16 0.71
C ARG A 288 -26.96 2.22 -0.45
N ASP A 289 -27.09 0.93 -0.14
CA ASP A 289 -27.39 -0.14 -1.09
C ASP A 289 -26.39 -0.17 -2.25
N PHE A 290 -25.13 0.19 -1.96
CA PHE A 290 -24.07 0.37 -2.94
C PHE A 290 -22.80 -0.34 -2.49
N GLY A 291 -22.28 -1.23 -3.35
CA GLY A 291 -21.18 -2.13 -3.00
C GLY A 291 -19.79 -1.52 -3.18
N THR A 292 -19.64 -0.66 -4.19
CA THR A 292 -18.34 -0.15 -4.62
C THR A 292 -18.44 1.31 -4.99
N PHE A 293 -17.54 2.18 -4.54
CA PHE A 293 -17.53 3.56 -5.00
C PHE A 293 -16.12 4.15 -4.99
N PRO A 294 -15.83 5.12 -5.88
CA PRO A 294 -14.53 5.73 -5.93
C PRO A 294 -14.16 6.42 -4.61
N VAL A 295 -12.86 6.44 -4.34
CA VAL A 295 -12.28 7.06 -3.16
C VAL A 295 -11.07 7.89 -3.58
N ARG A 296 -10.81 8.97 -2.84
CA ARG A 296 -9.50 9.60 -2.84
C ARG A 296 -8.67 9.00 -1.70
N ALA A 297 -8.10 7.83 -1.96
CA ALA A 297 -7.17 7.19 -1.05
C ALA A 297 -5.87 8.01 -0.96
N TYR A 298 -5.39 8.22 0.26
CA TYR A 298 -4.11 8.87 0.51
C TYR A 298 -3.41 8.27 1.72
N ALA A 299 -2.09 8.41 1.76
CA ALA A 299 -1.27 8.03 2.89
C ALA A 299 -0.68 9.26 3.59
N LEU A 300 -0.62 9.20 4.92
CA LEU A 300 0.17 10.09 5.77
C LEU A 300 1.52 9.41 6.04
N ILE A 301 2.61 10.09 5.67
CA ILE A 301 4.00 9.71 6.01
C ILE A 301 4.55 10.72 7.02
#